data_AF-A0A7S0FVJ9-F1
#
_entry.id   AF-A0A7S0FVJ9-F1
#
_cell.length_a   1.000
_cell.length_b   1.000
_cell.length_c   1.000
_cell.angle_alpha   90.00
_cell.angle_beta   90.00
_cell.angle_gamma   90.00
#
_symmetry.space_group_name_H-M   'P 1'
#
loop_
_entity.id
_entity.type
_entity.pdbx_description
1 polymer ?
#
loop_
_entity_poly.entity_id
_entity_poly.type
_entity_poly.pdbx_seq_one_letter_code
_entity_poly.pdbx_strand_id
1 'polypeptide(L)'
;KFVEDTAALSPSKNRRSVGELLLGFFRHFGSTFDWQAHAVCVRLTRPCASVDKFSLANATTIDQWYVEDPFDLRHNLAGKCTLEGRMRILEAMRQAAEVLSDAWASSGGTWARVCGAGATDRCYLKCRITHSVTP
;
A
#
# COMPACT_ATOMS: atom_id res chain seq x y z
N LYS A 1 -8.24 -11.06 -20.57
CA LYS A 1 -7.89 -12.39 -21.12
C LYS A 1 -7.06 -13.09 -20.07
N PHE A 2 -7.55 -14.18 -19.50
CA PHE A 2 -6.76 -14.99 -18.59
C PHE A 2 -5.62 -15.64 -19.39
N VAL A 3 -4.40 -15.61 -18.85
CA VAL A 3 -3.22 -16.17 -19.50
C VAL A 3 -2.74 -17.31 -18.62
N GLU A 4 -2.98 -18.54 -19.06
CA GLU A 4 -2.59 -19.75 -18.33
C GLU A 4 -1.06 -19.92 -18.27
N ASP A 5 -0.39 -19.56 -19.36
CA ASP A 5 1.07 -19.56 -19.44
C ASP A 5 1.64 -18.17 -19.15
N THR A 6 1.99 -17.94 -17.88
CA THR A 6 2.60 -16.67 -17.46
C THR A 6 4.01 -16.47 -18.01
N ALA A 7 4.70 -17.53 -18.45
CA ALA A 7 6.03 -17.42 -19.07
C ALA A 7 5.97 -16.83 -20.48
N ALA A 8 4.82 -16.92 -21.15
CA ALA A 8 4.59 -16.27 -22.45
C ALA A 8 4.42 -14.74 -22.34
N LEU A 9 4.29 -14.18 -21.13
CA LEU A 9 4.21 -12.75 -20.93
C LEU A 9 5.56 -12.09 -21.20
N SER A 10 5.54 -10.94 -21.89
CA SER A 10 6.76 -10.17 -22.11
C SER A 10 7.39 -9.76 -20.77
N PRO A 11 8.72 -9.88 -20.61
CA PRO A 11 9.40 -9.45 -19.41
C PRO A 11 9.12 -7.98 -19.08
N SER A 12 9.11 -7.66 -17.79
CA SER A 12 8.99 -6.27 -17.35
C SER A 12 10.10 -5.40 -17.97
N LYS A 13 9.75 -4.18 -18.37
CA LYS A 13 10.73 -3.15 -18.79
C LYS A 13 11.47 -2.55 -17.58
N ASN A 14 10.94 -2.72 -16.37
CA ASN A 14 11.58 -2.24 -15.15
C ASN A 14 12.84 -3.07 -14.84
N ARG A 15 13.95 -2.39 -14.54
CA ARG A 15 15.27 -2.98 -14.24
C ARG A 15 15.73 -2.75 -12.80
N ARG A 16 14.87 -2.12 -11.98
CA ARG A 16 15.18 -1.83 -10.57
C ARG A 16 15.21 -3.13 -9.78
N SER A 17 16.16 -3.22 -8.87
CA SER A 17 16.27 -4.30 -7.89
C SER A 17 15.06 -4.32 -6.94
N VAL A 18 14.86 -5.44 -6.26
CA VAL A 18 13.81 -5.57 -5.23
C VAL A 18 13.97 -4.51 -4.14
N GLY A 19 15.21 -4.23 -3.71
CA GLY A 19 15.48 -3.21 -2.69
C GLY A 19 15.07 -1.80 -3.16
N GLU A 20 15.38 -1.44 -4.41
CA GLU A 20 14.98 -0.15 -4.97
C GLU A 20 13.47 -0.02 -5.14
N LEU A 21 12.79 -1.11 -5.55
CA LEU A 21 11.33 -1.13 -5.67
C LEU A 21 10.66 -0.97 -4.31
N LEU A 22 11.16 -1.68 -3.29
CA LEU A 22 10.63 -1.62 -1.93
C LEU A 22 10.86 -0.25 -1.27
N LEU A 23 12.06 0.34 -1.44
CA LEU A 23 12.30 1.73 -1.04
C LEU A 23 11.36 2.69 -1.79
N GLY A 24 11.16 2.45 -3.09
CA GLY A 24 10.22 3.20 -3.92
C GLY A 24 8.78 3.12 -3.40
N PHE A 25 8.35 1.95 -2.93
CA PHE A 25 7.02 1.74 -2.34
C PHE A 25 6.82 2.60 -1.08
N PHE A 26 7.76 2.53 -0.13
CA PHE A 26 7.67 3.31 1.11
C PHE A 26 7.68 4.82 0.85
N ARG A 27 8.58 5.29 -0.03
CA ARG A 27 8.63 6.70 -0.44
C ARG A 27 7.35 7.15 -1.14
N HIS A 28 6.81 6.29 -2.01
CA HIS A 28 5.61 6.64 -2.77
C HIS A 28 4.42 6.79 -1.83
N PHE A 29 4.05 5.75 -1.09
CA PHE A 29 2.85 5.79 -0.25
C PHE A 29 3.02 6.62 1.03
N GLY A 30 4.25 6.80 1.52
CA GLY A 30 4.54 7.64 2.68
C GLY A 30 4.62 9.14 2.37
N SER A 31 5.01 9.52 1.15
CA SER A 31 5.39 10.92 0.86
C SER A 31 4.87 11.50 -0.45
N THR A 32 4.75 10.74 -1.55
CA THR A 32 4.42 11.32 -2.87
C THR A 32 3.03 10.98 -3.39
N PHE A 33 2.42 9.90 -2.90
CA PHE A 33 1.04 9.55 -3.25
C PHE A 33 0.06 10.49 -2.56
N ASP A 34 -0.72 11.20 -3.36
CA ASP A 34 -1.77 12.09 -2.84
C ASP A 34 -2.99 11.28 -2.41
N TRP A 35 -3.04 10.95 -1.13
CA TRP A 35 -4.17 10.24 -0.51
C TRP A 35 -5.47 11.07 -0.44
N GLN A 36 -5.40 12.40 -0.63
CA GLN A 36 -6.58 13.26 -0.65
C GLN A 36 -7.28 13.25 -2.01
N ALA A 37 -6.56 13.01 -3.10
CA ALA A 37 -7.10 12.99 -4.45
C ALA A 37 -7.16 11.59 -5.09
N HIS A 38 -6.23 10.70 -4.76
CA HIS A 38 -6.03 9.47 -5.52
C HIS A 38 -6.47 8.19 -4.79
N ALA A 39 -6.86 7.20 -5.57
CA ALA A 39 -7.17 5.85 -5.14
C ALA A 39 -6.09 4.86 -5.55
N VAL A 40 -5.88 3.84 -4.71
CA VAL A 40 -5.17 2.62 -5.11
C VAL A 40 -6.17 1.72 -5.81
N CYS A 41 -6.06 1.60 -7.13
CA CYS A 41 -6.99 0.85 -7.97
C CYS A 41 -6.22 0.02 -9.01
N VAL A 42 -6.00 -1.27 -8.71
CA VAL A 42 -5.17 -2.14 -9.56
C VAL A 42 -5.81 -2.45 -10.93
N ARG A 43 -7.15 -2.36 -11.04
CA ARG A 43 -7.88 -2.62 -12.29
C ARG A 43 -7.75 -1.49 -13.32
N LEU A 44 -7.63 -0.25 -12.86
CA LEU A 44 -7.56 0.94 -13.72
C LEU A 44 -6.16 1.55 -13.80
N THR A 45 -5.22 1.07 -13.00
CA THR A 45 -3.84 1.59 -12.98
C THR A 45 -3.20 1.47 -14.36
N ARG A 46 -2.63 2.58 -14.83
CA ARG A 46 -1.79 2.66 -16.02
C ARG A 46 -0.43 3.23 -15.64
N PRO A 47 0.65 2.95 -16.41
CA PRO A 47 1.94 3.56 -16.17
C PRO A 47 1.82 5.10 -16.08
N CYS A 48 2.36 5.68 -15.01
CA CYS A 48 2.37 7.12 -14.75
C CYS A 48 1.00 7.80 -14.62
N ALA A 49 -0.09 7.06 -14.45
CA ALA A 49 -1.41 7.61 -14.22
C ALA A 49 -1.86 7.36 -12.79
N SER A 50 -2.37 8.40 -12.13
CA SER A 50 -3.13 8.26 -10.89
C SER A 50 -4.61 8.05 -11.21
N VAL A 51 -5.32 7.43 -10.28
CA VAL A 51 -6.78 7.23 -10.37
C VAL A 51 -7.43 8.21 -9.40
N ASP A 52 -8.25 9.13 -9.91
CA ASP A 52 -9.04 10.03 -9.07
C ASP A 52 -10.07 9.24 -8.25
N LYS A 53 -9.97 9.30 -6.92
CA LYS A 53 -10.84 8.53 -6.02
C LYS A 53 -12.30 9.01 -6.04
N PHE A 54 -12.56 10.25 -6.43
CA PHE A 54 -13.93 10.80 -6.51
C PHE A 54 -14.66 10.34 -7.78
N SER A 55 -13.93 9.79 -8.75
CA SER A 55 -14.50 9.21 -9.98
C SER A 55 -14.96 7.76 -9.84
N LEU A 56 -14.68 7.11 -8.69
CA LEU A 56 -14.95 5.69 -8.45
C LEU A 56 -16.37 5.44 -7.94
N ALA A 57 -16.80 4.17 -8.01
CA ALA A 57 -18.19 3.79 -7.80
C ALA A 57 -18.70 4.02 -6.35
N ASN A 58 -17.83 3.90 -5.35
CA ASN A 58 -18.18 4.18 -3.95
C ASN A 58 -17.90 5.64 -3.59
N ALA A 59 -18.87 6.31 -2.96
CA ALA A 59 -18.70 7.66 -2.44
C ALA A 59 -17.63 7.71 -1.34
N THR A 60 -16.83 8.77 -1.32
CA THR A 60 -15.74 8.97 -0.37
C THR A 60 -15.60 10.45 -0.01
N THR A 61 -14.91 10.74 1.09
CA THR A 61 -14.52 12.11 1.48
C THR A 61 -13.05 12.37 1.18
N ILE A 62 -12.63 13.64 1.27
CA ILE A 62 -11.25 14.07 1.10
C ILE A 62 -10.30 13.37 2.08
N ASP A 63 -10.71 13.19 3.33
CA ASP A 63 -9.88 12.59 4.38
C ASP A 63 -9.84 11.06 4.37
N GLN A 64 -10.75 10.42 3.63
CA GLN A 64 -10.85 8.98 3.56
C GLN A 64 -9.89 8.42 2.51
N TRP A 65 -9.01 7.50 2.93
CA TRP A 65 -8.18 6.72 2.00
C TRP A 65 -9.05 5.79 1.16
N TYR A 66 -8.63 5.56 -0.08
CA TYR A 66 -9.37 4.73 -1.02
C TYR A 66 -8.47 3.65 -1.60
N VAL A 67 -8.78 2.41 -1.28
CA VAL A 67 -8.17 1.22 -1.87
C VAL A 67 -9.32 0.38 -2.42
N GLU A 68 -9.47 0.39 -3.74
CA GLU A 68 -10.59 -0.29 -4.42
C GLU A 68 -10.36 -1.81 -4.40
N ASP A 69 -11.40 -2.56 -4.03
CA ASP A 69 -11.42 -4.00 -4.33
C ASP A 69 -11.63 -4.21 -5.84
N PRO A 70 -10.75 -4.96 -6.53
CA PRO A 70 -10.81 -5.10 -7.99
C PRO A 70 -12.03 -5.88 -8.50
N PHE A 71 -12.77 -6.58 -7.62
CA PHE A 71 -13.94 -7.39 -7.96
C PHE A 71 -15.23 -6.80 -7.37
N ASP A 72 -15.20 -6.30 -6.14
CA ASP A 72 -16.30 -5.57 -5.53
C ASP A 72 -16.06 -4.05 -5.56
N LEU A 73 -16.46 -3.40 -6.65
CA LEU A 73 -16.23 -1.96 -6.85
C LEU A 73 -16.95 -1.06 -5.82
N ARG A 74 -17.85 -1.62 -5.01
CA ARG A 74 -18.50 -0.88 -3.92
C ARG A 74 -17.69 -0.95 -2.62
N HIS A 75 -16.65 -1.79 -2.57
CA HIS A 75 -15.85 -2.01 -1.39
C HIS A 75 -14.56 -1.17 -1.42
N ASN A 76 -14.45 -0.23 -0.46
CA ASN A 76 -13.22 0.47 -0.16
C ASN A 76 -12.51 -0.21 1.02
N LEU A 77 -11.42 -0.92 0.74
CA LEU A 77 -10.63 -1.68 1.73
C LEU A 77 -10.01 -0.80 2.82
N ALA A 78 -9.80 0.50 2.54
CA ALA A 78 -9.29 1.46 3.51
C ALA A 78 -10.39 2.25 4.23
N GLY A 79 -11.67 1.98 3.93
CA GLY A 79 -12.81 2.78 4.41
C GLY A 79 -13.03 2.78 5.92
N LYS A 80 -12.35 1.90 6.67
CA LYS A 80 -12.39 1.85 8.14
C LYS A 80 -11.10 2.33 8.82
N CYS A 81 -10.13 2.84 8.07
CA CYS A 81 -8.88 3.34 8.63
C CYS A 81 -9.11 4.70 9.30
N THR A 82 -8.97 4.78 10.63
CA THR A 82 -9.15 6.04 11.39
C THR A 82 -8.04 7.03 11.10
N LEU A 83 -8.23 8.30 11.48
CA LEU A 83 -7.20 9.33 11.33
C LEU A 83 -5.89 8.92 12.04
N GLU A 84 -5.98 8.45 13.28
CA GLU A 84 -4.81 7.99 14.05
C GLU A 84 -4.17 6.75 13.42
N GLY A 85 -4.97 5.88 12.81
CA GLY A 85 -4.48 4.75 12.02
C GLY A 85 -3.67 5.22 10.82
N ARG A 86 -4.22 6.14 10.02
CA ARG A 86 -3.56 6.73 8.84
C ARG A 86 -2.26 7.43 9.23
N MET A 87 -2.27 8.25 10.28
CA MET A 87 -1.05 8.93 10.75
C MET A 87 0.04 7.94 11.14
N ARG A 88 -0.30 6.88 11.90
CA ARG A 88 0.66 5.84 12.27
C ARG A 88 1.22 5.08 11.06
N ILE A 89 0.37 4.76 10.08
CA ILE A 89 0.80 4.09 8.85
C ILE A 89 1.76 4.98 8.04
N LEU A 90 1.40 6.26 7.84
CA LEU A 90 2.26 7.20 7.11
C LEU A 90 3.60 7.41 7.81
N GLU A 91 3.58 7.55 9.12
CA GLU A 91 4.80 7.69 9.92
C GLU A 91 5.70 6.46 9.76
N ALA A 92 5.15 5.25 9.90
CA ALA A 92 5.90 4.01 9.69
C ALA A 92 6.47 3.90 8.27
N MET A 93 5.70 4.30 7.24
CA MET A 93 6.17 4.30 5.84
C MET A 93 7.35 5.26 5.64
N ARG A 94 7.31 6.45 6.25
CA ARG A 94 8.38 7.45 6.17
C ARG A 94 9.64 6.99 6.90
N GLN A 95 9.50 6.48 8.12
CA GLN A 95 10.62 5.93 8.89
C GLN A 95 11.28 4.77 8.15
N ALA A 96 10.50 3.86 7.57
CA ALA A 96 11.03 2.77 6.75
C ALA A 96 11.81 3.31 5.54
N ALA A 97 11.28 4.31 4.85
CA ALA A 97 11.97 4.94 3.72
C ALA A 97 13.29 5.59 4.14
N GLU A 98 13.34 6.29 5.28
CA GLU A 98 14.53 6.95 5.82
C GLU A 98 15.61 5.92 6.16
N VAL A 99 15.28 4.92 6.99
CA VAL A 99 16.22 3.87 7.39
C VAL A 99 16.78 3.12 6.19
N LEU A 100 15.96 2.81 5.18
CA LEU A 100 16.39 2.11 3.96
C LEU A 100 17.19 3.01 3.01
N SER A 101 17.02 4.32 3.08
CA SER A 101 17.83 5.27 2.30
C SER A 101 19.24 5.37 2.88
N ASP A 102 19.35 5.48 4.21
CA ASP A 102 20.63 5.55 4.92
C ASP A 102 21.38 4.22 4.85
N ALA A 103 20.64 3.10 4.88
CA ALA A 103 21.14 1.74 4.68
C ALA A 103 21.89 1.53 3.36
N TRP A 104 21.45 2.23 2.32
CA TRP A 104 22.07 2.13 1.00
C TRP A 104 23.34 2.98 0.92
N ALA A 105 23.42 4.05 1.72
CA ALA A 105 24.57 4.96 1.78
C ALA A 105 25.68 4.46 2.71
N SER A 106 25.33 3.71 3.76
CA SER A 106 26.26 3.15 4.74
C SER A 106 25.95 1.67 4.89
N SER A 107 26.94 0.78 4.79
CA SER A 107 26.85 -0.69 4.85
C SER A 107 26.21 -1.29 6.13
N GLY A 108 25.55 -0.47 6.96
CA GLY A 108 24.96 -0.80 8.25
C GLY A 108 23.44 -0.62 8.38
N GLY A 109 22.71 -0.24 7.33
CA GLY A 109 21.26 -0.32 7.41
C GLY A 109 20.75 -1.68 6.94
N THR A 110 20.07 -2.36 7.84
CA THR A 110 19.57 -3.72 7.63
C THR A 110 18.06 -3.73 7.84
N TRP A 111 17.35 -4.57 7.09
CA TRP A 111 15.91 -4.83 7.25
C TRP A 111 15.50 -5.05 8.71
N ALA A 112 16.41 -5.61 9.52
CA ALA A 112 16.26 -5.77 10.96
C ALA A 112 15.92 -4.45 11.69
N ARG A 113 16.42 -3.31 11.24
CA ARG A 113 16.10 -1.99 11.82
C ARG A 113 14.69 -1.53 11.46
N VAL A 114 14.22 -1.82 10.24
CA VAL A 114 12.87 -1.45 9.78
C VAL A 114 11.81 -2.33 10.47
N CYS A 115 12.06 -3.63 10.53
CA CYS A 115 11.13 -4.58 11.14
C CYS A 115 11.20 -4.63 12.67
N GLY A 116 12.23 -4.02 13.26
CA GLY A 116 12.57 -4.14 14.68
C GLY A 116 13.16 -5.51 15.04
N ALA A 117 13.69 -5.62 16.26
CA ALA A 117 13.91 -6.94 16.86
C ALA A 117 12.53 -7.59 17.01
N GLY A 118 12.36 -8.81 16.48
CA GLY A 118 11.06 -9.47 16.37
C GLY A 118 10.24 -9.32 17.66
N ALA A 119 9.15 -8.56 17.59
CA ALA A 119 8.30 -8.33 18.74
C ALA A 119 7.80 -9.69 19.26
N THR A 120 8.18 -10.03 20.48
CA THR A 120 7.71 -11.25 21.18
C THR A 120 6.28 -11.10 21.68
N ASP A 121 5.73 -9.89 21.62
CA ASP A 121 4.37 -9.61 22.05
C ASP A 121 3.37 -10.20 21.06
N ARG A 122 2.61 -11.18 21.56
CA ARG A 122 1.52 -11.82 20.82
C ARG A 122 0.38 -10.81 20.66
N CYS A 123 0.37 -10.12 19.52
CA CYS A 123 -0.77 -9.31 19.11
C CYS A 123 -1.89 -10.22 18.61
N TYR A 124 -3.05 -10.21 19.27
CA TYR A 124 -4.24 -10.91 18.79
C TYR A 124 -5.07 -9.96 17.92
N LEU A 125 -5.32 -10.36 16.67
CA LEU A 125 -6.32 -9.70 15.85
C LEU A 125 -7.70 -10.02 16.44
N LYS A 126 -8.30 -9.02 17.10
CA LYS A 126 -9.68 -9.15 17.59
C LYS A 126 -10.63 -9.05 16.42
N CYS A 127 -11.01 -10.20 15.85
CA CYS A 127 -12.09 -10.25 14.87
C CYS A 127 -13.41 -9.92 15.58
N ARG A 128 -14.02 -8.77 15.24
CA ARG A 128 -15.40 -8.47 15.63
C ARG A 128 -16.30 -8.95 14.51
N ILE A 129 -16.92 -10.11 14.72
CA ILE A 129 -17.97 -10.59 13.82
C ILE A 129 -19.21 -9.76 14.11
N THR A 130 -19.59 -8.89 13.17
CA THR A 130 -20.90 -8.22 13.18
C THR A 130 -21.85 -9.02 12.31
N HIS A 131 -23.15 -9.03 12.63
CA HIS A 131 -24.19 -9.72 11.84
C HIS A 131 -24.32 -9.23 10.39
N SER A 132 -23.63 -8.13 10.04
CA SER A 132 -23.60 -7.52 8.71
C SER A 132 -22.52 -8.09 7.78
N VAL A 133 -21.70 -9.04 8.24
CA VAL A 133 -20.72 -9.72 7.39
C VAL A 133 -21.41 -10.95 6.79
N THR A 134 -22.07 -10.76 5.64
CA THR A 134 -22.63 -11.88 4.87
C THR A 134 -21.47 -12.70 4.27
N PRO A 135 -21.52 -14.04 4.33
CA PRO A 135 -20.53 -14.91 3.69
C PRO A 135 -20.47 -14.72 2.16
#